data_AF-A0A1Z8VCJ6-F1
#
_entry.id   AF-A0A1Z8VCJ6-F1
#
_cell.length_a   1.000
_cell.length_b   1.000
_cell.length_c   1.000
_cell.angle_alpha   90.00
_cell.angle_beta   90.00
_cell.angle_gamma   90.00
#
_symmetry.space_group_name_H-M   'P 1'
#
loop_
_entity.id
_entity.type
_entity.pdbx_description
1 polymer ?
#
loop_
_entity_poly.entity_id
_entity_poly.type
_entity_poly.pdbx_seq_one_letter_code
_entity_poly.pdbx_strand_id
1 'polypeptide(L)'
;MSLPRNLAEKKVFSQAVATDYGFIKKLIWTYFLLLLFEGALRKWFLPGLSQGLLIVRDPIVIWIYYLCYARGMFPSDNKYLQKCFLWTMIAVTLSFVINKAHPFTIAYGARTNLLHFPLIFIMARVLTWHDVLNFGKAFLLLAFPMTWVVSQQFQADRFDVLNVAAGGTGHQLMTSGDKVRASGTFSFVSGIVFYYCFSVAFIIFGLLKKGTFPKWLLYTGISATLLAMVTAGSRAVIAESIQVIACIGFLAYYKPTEFGKIATTVFVFIVFSLVLYSQVDLFKEGLDFLSLRFEEAANVEGNPIEAYFTRYYEMIVAPYYYSFWIGAFGNGLGTATRAGAALAGGFAGAEIGWSRQIIESGPIAGCLFILWRIWIVKDMLLTCLTAVKRESYLSIFLWGAGAPILLFTPLGQPTNLGFATFGCGLCLSAAVAKTK
;
A
#
# COMPACT_ATOMS: atom_id res chain seq x y z
N MET A 1 18.62 25.02 -0.62
CA MET A 1 19.08 24.70 -1.99
C MET A 1 17.84 24.39 -2.83
N SER A 2 17.41 25.35 -3.64
CA SER A 2 16.19 25.29 -4.45
C SER A 2 16.27 24.18 -5.49
N LEU A 3 15.18 23.42 -5.67
CA LEU A 3 14.97 22.56 -6.83
C LEU A 3 15.31 23.36 -8.10
N PRO A 4 16.04 22.79 -9.07
CA PRO A 4 16.30 23.49 -10.33
C PRO A 4 14.97 23.89 -10.96
N ARG A 5 14.79 25.20 -11.15
CA ARG A 5 13.60 25.83 -11.77
C ARG A 5 13.40 25.46 -13.24
N ASN A 6 14.26 24.61 -13.80
CA ASN A 6 14.15 24.08 -15.14
C ASN A 6 13.87 22.57 -15.06
N LEU A 7 12.59 22.22 -14.81
CA LEU A 7 12.07 21.00 -15.42
C LEU A 7 12.22 21.25 -16.92
N ALA A 8 13.25 20.63 -17.52
CA ALA A 8 13.48 20.69 -18.95
C ALA A 8 12.14 20.58 -19.66
N GLU A 9 11.86 21.56 -20.52
CA GLU A 9 10.76 21.49 -21.46
C GLU A 9 10.70 20.07 -21.99
N LYS A 10 9.48 19.51 -21.92
CA LYS A 10 9.16 18.26 -22.57
C LYS A 10 9.92 18.22 -23.89
N LYS A 11 10.87 17.27 -24.02
CA LYS A 11 11.02 16.63 -25.32
C LYS A 11 9.61 16.20 -25.68
N VAL A 12 9.03 16.93 -26.62
CA VAL A 12 7.71 16.68 -27.16
C VAL A 12 7.84 15.31 -27.80
N PHE A 13 7.64 14.27 -27.00
CA PHE A 13 7.27 12.97 -27.50
C PHE A 13 5.93 13.21 -28.17
N SER A 14 6.02 13.33 -29.49
CA SER A 14 4.91 13.43 -30.42
C SER A 14 3.76 12.55 -29.94
N GLN A 15 2.56 13.08 -30.06
CA GLN A 15 1.28 12.43 -29.76
C GLN A 15 1.13 11.06 -30.47
N ALA A 16 1.98 10.76 -31.45
CA ALA A 16 2.11 9.48 -32.13
C ALA A 16 2.68 8.32 -31.27
N VAL A 17 3.29 8.59 -30.11
CA VAL A 17 3.83 7.54 -29.20
C VAL A 17 2.80 7.11 -28.14
N ALA A 18 1.60 7.72 -28.14
CA ALA A 18 0.53 7.38 -27.19
C ALA A 18 -0.12 6.00 -27.45
N THR A 19 0.24 5.31 -28.54
CA THR A 19 -0.52 4.15 -29.03
C THR A 19 0.10 2.77 -28.80
N ASP A 20 1.33 2.61 -28.30
CA ASP A 20 1.93 1.26 -28.25
C ASP A 20 2.58 0.84 -26.92
N TYR A 21 1.99 1.21 -25.78
CA TYR A 21 2.31 0.59 -24.48
C TYR A 21 1.23 -0.37 -23.98
N GLY A 22 0.28 -0.75 -24.83
CA GLY A 22 -0.87 -1.56 -24.46
C GLY A 22 -0.48 -2.85 -23.72
N PHE A 23 0.59 -3.52 -24.19
CA PHE A 23 1.07 -4.73 -23.53
C PHE A 23 1.68 -4.47 -22.13
N ILE A 24 2.48 -3.41 -21.96
CA ILE A 24 3.02 -3.03 -20.65
C ILE A 24 1.88 -2.69 -19.68
N LYS A 25 0.84 -1.98 -20.15
CA LYS A 25 -0.37 -1.70 -19.36
C LYS A 25 -1.08 -2.98 -18.94
N LYS A 26 -1.21 -3.98 -19.83
CA LYS A 26 -1.76 -5.30 -19.48
C LYS A 26 -0.94 -5.99 -18.39
N LEU A 27 0.38 -5.94 -18.45
CA LEU A 27 1.24 -6.48 -17.39
C LEU A 27 1.07 -5.74 -16.04
N ILE A 28 0.87 -4.42 -16.06
CA ILE A 28 0.54 -3.64 -14.85
C ILE A 28 -0.84 -4.08 -14.29
N TRP A 29 -1.82 -4.34 -15.14
CA TRP A 29 -3.09 -4.94 -14.75
C TRP A 29 -2.91 -6.33 -14.14
N THR A 30 -2.08 -7.18 -14.74
CA THR A 30 -1.74 -8.50 -14.17
C THR A 30 -1.08 -8.35 -12.81
N TYR A 31 -0.15 -7.41 -12.63
CA TYR A 31 0.46 -7.10 -11.33
C TYR A 31 -0.59 -6.71 -10.29
N PHE A 32 -1.55 -5.86 -10.67
CA PHE A 32 -2.65 -5.43 -9.82
C PHE A 32 -3.56 -6.59 -9.43
N LEU A 33 -3.98 -7.42 -10.39
CA LEU A 33 -4.83 -8.59 -10.09
C LEU A 33 -4.10 -9.59 -9.20
N LEU A 34 -2.82 -9.88 -9.47
CA LEU A 34 -2.01 -10.73 -8.59
C LEU A 34 -1.85 -10.12 -7.19
N LEU A 35 -1.75 -8.80 -7.06
CA LEU A 35 -1.71 -8.13 -5.76
C LEU A 35 -2.99 -8.41 -4.94
N LEU A 36 -4.16 -8.44 -5.59
CA LEU A 36 -5.44 -8.72 -4.93
C LEU A 36 -5.63 -10.21 -4.62
N PHE A 37 -5.32 -11.09 -5.57
CA PHE A 37 -5.72 -12.49 -5.50
C PHE A 37 -4.62 -13.49 -5.09
N GLU A 38 -3.35 -13.07 -4.99
CA GLU A 38 -2.26 -13.95 -4.52
C GLU A 38 -2.59 -14.60 -3.16
N GLY A 39 -3.20 -13.86 -2.24
CA GLY A 39 -3.57 -14.42 -0.95
C GLY A 39 -4.64 -15.51 -1.04
N ALA A 40 -5.65 -15.34 -1.89
CA ALA A 40 -6.70 -16.32 -2.12
C ALA A 40 -6.11 -17.60 -2.72
N LEU A 41 -5.16 -17.48 -3.65
CA LEU A 41 -4.42 -18.61 -4.18
C LEU A 41 -3.67 -19.35 -3.07
N ARG A 42 -3.02 -18.64 -2.14
CA ARG A 42 -2.24 -19.24 -1.05
C ARG A 42 -3.09 -19.85 0.06
N LYS A 43 -4.31 -19.39 0.24
CA LYS A 43 -5.24 -19.87 1.27
C LYS A 43 -6.08 -21.04 0.77
N TRP A 44 -6.69 -20.89 -0.40
CA TRP A 44 -7.79 -21.78 -0.83
C TRP A 44 -7.48 -22.62 -2.06
N PHE A 45 -6.81 -22.06 -3.08
CA PHE A 45 -6.72 -22.73 -4.38
C PHE A 45 -5.43 -23.54 -4.57
N LEU A 46 -4.31 -23.02 -4.11
CA LEU A 46 -2.96 -23.56 -4.32
C LEU A 46 -2.10 -23.49 -3.03
N PRO A 47 -2.60 -24.00 -1.88
CA PRO A 47 -1.90 -23.90 -0.60
C PRO A 47 -0.49 -24.54 -0.62
N GLY A 48 -0.33 -25.64 -1.36
CA GLY A 48 0.98 -26.31 -1.54
C GLY A 48 2.03 -25.46 -2.27
N LEU A 49 1.62 -24.44 -3.02
CA LEU A 49 2.51 -23.48 -3.71
C LEU A 49 2.66 -22.16 -2.93
N SER A 50 2.22 -22.11 -1.66
CA SER A 50 2.11 -20.84 -0.92
C SER A 50 3.41 -20.05 -0.83
N GLN A 51 4.55 -20.73 -0.69
CA GLN A 51 5.86 -20.09 -0.65
C GLN A 51 6.27 -19.53 -2.02
N GLY A 52 6.07 -20.29 -3.10
CA GLY A 52 6.33 -19.83 -4.47
C GLY A 52 5.45 -18.65 -4.88
N LEU A 53 4.21 -18.61 -4.39
CA LEU A 53 3.28 -17.53 -4.68
C LEU A 53 3.69 -16.18 -4.05
N LEU A 54 4.57 -16.16 -3.03
CA LEU A 54 5.12 -14.92 -2.46
C LEU A 54 5.85 -14.05 -3.50
N ILE A 55 6.39 -14.68 -4.55
CA ILE A 55 7.17 -14.05 -5.62
C ILE A 55 6.45 -14.08 -6.98
N VAL A 56 5.16 -14.42 -7.02
CA VAL A 56 4.39 -14.57 -8.29
C VAL A 56 4.37 -13.31 -9.16
N ARG A 57 4.56 -12.13 -8.56
CA ARG A 57 4.59 -10.84 -9.27
C ARG A 57 5.97 -10.49 -9.83
N ASP A 58 7.04 -11.13 -9.36
CA ASP A 58 8.40 -10.79 -9.74
C ASP A 58 8.66 -10.99 -11.24
N PRO A 59 8.25 -12.12 -11.86
CA PRO A 59 8.42 -12.30 -13.30
C PRO A 59 7.68 -11.23 -14.13
N ILE A 60 6.50 -10.80 -13.66
CA ILE A 60 5.72 -9.74 -14.32
C ILE A 60 6.46 -8.41 -14.28
N VAL A 61 7.01 -8.04 -13.12
CA VAL A 61 7.80 -6.82 -12.94
C VAL A 61 9.07 -6.84 -13.79
N ILE A 62 9.80 -7.96 -13.78
CA ILE A 62 11.02 -8.15 -14.58
C ILE A 62 10.69 -8.02 -16.07
N TRP A 63 9.57 -8.60 -16.52
CA TRP A 63 9.15 -8.47 -17.92
C TRP A 63 8.79 -7.03 -18.29
N ILE A 64 8.06 -6.31 -17.43
CA ILE A 64 7.81 -4.88 -17.62
C ILE A 64 9.14 -4.13 -17.78
N TYR A 65 10.14 -4.42 -16.96
CA TYR A 65 11.44 -3.75 -17.00
C TYR A 65 12.20 -4.06 -18.28
N TYR A 66 12.22 -5.33 -18.69
CA TYR A 66 12.82 -5.74 -19.96
C TYR A 66 12.21 -4.97 -21.14
N LEU A 67 10.87 -4.90 -21.22
CA LEU A 67 10.18 -4.18 -22.30
C LEU A 67 10.44 -2.67 -22.24
N CYS A 68 10.43 -2.07 -21.05
CA CYS A 68 10.76 -0.65 -20.89
C CYS A 68 12.22 -0.37 -21.27
N TYR A 69 13.14 -1.26 -20.95
CA TYR A 69 14.56 -1.11 -21.29
C TYR A 69 14.77 -1.23 -22.80
N ALA A 70 14.21 -2.28 -23.42
CA ALA A 70 14.27 -2.50 -24.87
C ALA A 70 13.69 -1.32 -25.68
N ARG A 71 12.76 -0.56 -25.10
CA ARG A 71 12.12 0.60 -25.72
C ARG A 71 12.73 1.95 -25.31
N GLY A 72 13.86 1.96 -24.57
CA GLY A 72 14.51 3.18 -24.10
C GLY A 72 13.68 4.00 -23.09
N MET A 73 12.66 3.38 -22.50
CA MET A 73 11.69 4.00 -21.58
C MET A 73 12.03 3.76 -20.11
N PHE A 74 12.95 2.83 -19.83
CA PHE A 74 13.35 2.53 -18.45
C PHE A 74 13.95 3.77 -17.78
N PRO A 75 13.55 4.09 -16.54
CA PRO A 75 13.98 5.30 -15.82
C PRO A 75 15.42 5.24 -15.27
N SER A 76 16.41 4.91 -16.11
CA SER A 76 17.82 4.80 -15.71
C SER A 76 18.43 6.11 -15.20
N ASP A 77 17.91 7.25 -15.67
CA ASP A 77 18.31 8.61 -15.30
C ASP A 77 17.67 9.07 -13.97
N ASN A 78 16.78 8.28 -13.39
CA ASN A 78 16.06 8.64 -12.18
C ASN A 78 16.97 8.56 -10.94
N LYS A 79 17.26 9.73 -10.36
CA LYS A 79 18.10 9.89 -9.15
C LYS A 79 17.65 9.04 -7.96
N TYR A 80 16.34 8.82 -7.76
CA TYR A 80 15.84 8.00 -6.65
C TYR A 80 16.21 6.54 -6.89
N LEU A 81 16.04 6.03 -8.12
CA LEU A 81 16.40 4.65 -8.46
C LEU A 81 17.90 4.43 -8.40
N GLN A 82 18.71 5.36 -8.89
CA GLN A 82 20.17 5.27 -8.81
C GLN A 82 20.65 5.15 -7.35
N LYS A 83 20.11 5.97 -6.44
CA LYS A 83 20.45 5.90 -5.01
C LYS A 83 19.91 4.63 -4.35
N CYS A 84 18.69 4.22 -4.65
CA CYS A 84 18.12 2.97 -4.15
C CYS A 84 18.96 1.76 -4.58
N PHE A 85 19.37 1.73 -5.86
CA PHE A 85 20.24 0.70 -6.42
C PHE A 85 21.60 0.69 -5.70
N LEU A 86 22.23 1.86 -5.56
CA LEU A 86 23.50 1.99 -4.85
C LEU A 86 23.42 1.47 -3.40
N TRP A 87 22.39 1.88 -2.64
CA TRP A 87 22.22 1.44 -1.25
C TRP A 87 21.93 -0.05 -1.15
N THR A 88 21.14 -0.60 -2.06
CA THR A 88 20.86 -2.04 -2.10
C THR A 88 22.13 -2.82 -2.45
N MET A 89 22.92 -2.36 -3.42
CA MET A 89 24.20 -2.99 -3.79
C MET A 89 25.20 -2.99 -2.64
N ILE A 90 25.30 -1.87 -1.90
CA ILE A 90 26.13 -1.80 -0.69
C ILE A 90 25.61 -2.80 0.35
N ALA A 91 24.31 -2.82 0.65
CA ALA A 91 23.73 -3.74 1.62
C ALA A 91 23.93 -5.21 1.23
N VAL A 92 23.76 -5.57 -0.05
CA VAL A 92 24.05 -6.91 -0.58
C VAL A 92 25.52 -7.28 -0.36
N THR A 93 26.44 -6.38 -0.72
CA THR A 93 27.89 -6.63 -0.59
C THR A 93 28.28 -6.82 0.87
N LEU A 94 27.82 -5.97 1.77
CA LEU A 94 28.08 -6.10 3.21
C LEU A 94 27.50 -7.39 3.77
N SER A 95 26.30 -7.78 3.31
CA SER A 95 25.65 -9.02 3.75
C SER A 95 26.41 -10.28 3.35
N PHE A 96 27.01 -10.29 2.16
CA PHE A 96 27.85 -11.39 1.70
C PHE A 96 29.21 -11.41 2.40
N VAL A 97 29.91 -10.28 2.44
CA VAL A 97 31.31 -10.21 2.86
C VAL A 97 31.46 -10.22 4.39
N ILE A 98 30.60 -9.48 5.10
CA ILE A 98 30.70 -9.27 6.54
C ILE A 98 29.76 -10.22 7.27
N ASN A 99 28.47 -10.18 6.96
CA ASN A 99 27.47 -10.97 7.70
C ASN A 99 27.50 -12.45 7.36
N LYS A 100 28.01 -12.80 6.16
CA LYS A 100 27.97 -14.17 5.61
C LYS A 100 26.54 -14.74 5.63
N ALA A 101 25.55 -13.88 5.40
CA ALA A 101 24.16 -14.27 5.38
C ALA A 101 23.87 -15.20 4.19
N HIS A 102 22.85 -16.04 4.32
CA HIS A 102 22.52 -17.01 3.31
C HIS A 102 22.16 -16.34 1.96
N PRO A 103 22.68 -16.80 0.80
CA PRO A 103 22.50 -16.10 -0.48
C PRO A 103 21.03 -15.90 -0.87
N PHE A 104 20.16 -16.87 -0.60
CA PHE A 104 18.73 -16.75 -0.90
C PHE A 104 18.02 -15.75 0.03
N THR A 105 18.48 -15.61 1.28
CA THR A 105 18.00 -14.57 2.21
C THR A 105 18.38 -13.19 1.71
N ILE A 106 19.63 -13.01 1.27
CA ILE A 106 20.12 -11.76 0.67
C ILE A 106 19.31 -11.42 -0.59
N ALA A 107 19.08 -12.40 -1.47
CA ALA A 107 18.29 -12.22 -2.68
C ALA A 107 16.84 -11.77 -2.37
N TYR A 108 16.20 -12.40 -1.38
CA TYR A 108 14.86 -12.00 -0.93
C TYR A 108 14.86 -10.58 -0.33
N GLY A 109 15.89 -10.23 0.44
CA GLY A 109 16.06 -8.89 0.97
C GLY A 109 16.25 -7.84 -0.13
N ALA A 110 17.12 -8.09 -1.10
CA ALA A 110 17.35 -7.22 -2.26
C ALA A 110 16.08 -7.03 -3.10
N ARG A 111 15.32 -8.11 -3.31
CA ARG A 111 14.00 -8.07 -3.94
C ARG A 111 13.09 -7.05 -3.26
N THR A 112 12.96 -7.13 -1.94
CA THR A 112 12.03 -6.27 -1.19
C THR A 112 12.48 -4.81 -1.06
N ASN A 113 13.77 -4.54 -1.27
CA ASN A 113 14.34 -3.19 -1.16
C ASN A 113 14.60 -2.51 -2.50
N LEU A 114 14.51 -3.21 -3.64
CA LEU A 114 14.82 -2.64 -4.94
C LEU A 114 13.88 -3.10 -6.06
N LEU A 115 13.63 -4.41 -6.19
CA LEU A 115 13.06 -4.98 -7.42
C LEU A 115 11.75 -4.30 -7.85
N HIS A 116 10.87 -3.95 -6.92
CA HIS A 116 9.56 -3.40 -7.28
C HIS A 116 9.57 -1.88 -7.51
N PHE A 117 10.52 -1.12 -6.98
CA PHE A 117 10.45 0.35 -7.01
C PHE A 117 10.59 1.02 -8.38
N PRO A 118 11.35 0.50 -9.36
CA PRO A 118 11.34 1.07 -10.70
C PRO A 118 9.94 1.12 -11.33
N LEU A 119 9.04 0.20 -10.96
CA LEU A 119 7.66 0.18 -11.43
C LEU A 119 6.90 1.46 -11.06
N ILE A 120 7.18 2.10 -9.91
CA ILE A 120 6.55 3.38 -9.50
C ILE A 120 6.72 4.42 -10.61
N PHE A 121 7.94 4.55 -11.12
CA PHE A 121 8.29 5.56 -12.14
C PHE A 121 7.89 5.14 -13.54
N ILE A 122 7.92 3.83 -13.84
CA ILE A 122 7.42 3.30 -15.12
C ILE A 122 5.92 3.54 -15.25
N MET A 123 5.13 3.27 -14.19
CA MET A 123 3.70 3.57 -14.17
C MET A 123 3.44 5.03 -14.50
N ALA A 124 4.18 5.96 -13.89
CA ALA A 124 4.04 7.40 -14.17
C ALA A 124 4.39 7.81 -15.61
N ARG A 125 5.25 7.04 -16.30
CA ARG A 125 5.59 7.28 -17.71
C ARG A 125 4.58 6.65 -18.68
N VAL A 126 3.91 5.56 -18.29
CA VAL A 126 3.10 4.72 -19.19
C VAL A 126 1.59 4.90 -18.99
N LEU A 127 1.13 5.09 -17.76
CA LEU A 127 -0.28 5.19 -17.44
C LEU A 127 -0.82 6.59 -17.78
N THR A 128 -1.94 6.60 -18.50
CA THR A 128 -2.72 7.82 -18.77
C THR A 128 -3.69 8.09 -17.62
N TRP A 129 -4.28 9.28 -17.63
CA TRP A 129 -5.36 9.62 -16.70
C TRP A 129 -6.52 8.61 -16.77
N HIS A 130 -6.89 8.17 -17.97
CA HIS A 130 -7.95 7.19 -18.17
C HIS A 130 -7.58 5.82 -17.57
N ASP A 131 -6.32 5.40 -17.68
CA ASP A 131 -5.85 4.16 -17.06
C ASP A 131 -5.96 4.21 -15.53
N VAL A 132 -5.57 5.33 -14.91
CA VAL A 132 -5.70 5.54 -13.46
C VAL A 132 -7.17 5.47 -13.02
N LEU A 133 -8.08 6.09 -13.77
CA LEU A 133 -9.51 6.01 -13.48
C LEU A 133 -10.06 4.59 -13.66
N ASN A 134 -9.56 3.82 -14.62
CA ASN A 134 -9.97 2.43 -14.80
C ASN A 134 -9.51 1.55 -13.63
N PHE A 135 -8.32 1.76 -13.06
CA PHE A 135 -7.95 1.14 -11.79
C PHE A 135 -8.90 1.56 -10.66
N GLY A 136 -9.29 2.84 -10.60
CA GLY A 136 -10.31 3.31 -9.66
C GLY A 136 -11.64 2.57 -9.80
N LYS A 137 -12.14 2.40 -11.03
CA LYS A 137 -13.34 1.59 -11.29
C LYS A 137 -13.17 0.15 -10.82
N ALA A 138 -12.00 -0.45 -11.03
CA ALA A 138 -11.72 -1.80 -10.56
C ALA A 138 -11.69 -1.91 -9.03
N PHE A 139 -11.09 -0.95 -8.32
CA PHE A 139 -11.16 -0.89 -6.84
C PHE A 139 -12.62 -0.81 -6.36
N LEU A 140 -13.44 0.05 -6.96
CA LEU A 140 -14.83 0.19 -6.54
C LEU A 140 -15.68 -1.03 -6.89
N LEU A 141 -15.45 -1.63 -8.06
CA LEU A 141 -16.20 -2.81 -8.52
C LEU A 141 -15.86 -4.04 -7.69
N LEU A 142 -14.56 -4.29 -7.48
CA LEU A 142 -14.07 -5.42 -6.71
C LEU A 142 -14.27 -5.23 -5.20
N ALA A 143 -14.61 -4.03 -4.73
CA ALA A 143 -14.95 -3.81 -3.32
C ALA A 143 -16.16 -4.65 -2.92
N PHE A 144 -17.14 -4.85 -3.81
CA PHE A 144 -18.31 -5.68 -3.50
C PHE A 144 -17.96 -7.15 -3.18
N PRO A 145 -17.33 -7.93 -4.08
CA PRO A 145 -16.94 -9.31 -3.76
C PRO A 145 -15.90 -9.37 -2.65
N MET A 146 -15.00 -8.38 -2.52
CA MET A 146 -14.05 -8.31 -1.43
C MET A 146 -14.75 -8.16 -0.06
N THR A 147 -15.69 -7.23 0.06
CA THR A 147 -16.47 -7.02 1.29
C THR A 147 -17.32 -8.25 1.59
N TRP A 148 -17.90 -8.89 0.58
CA TRP A 148 -18.65 -10.14 0.80
C TRP A 148 -17.77 -11.20 1.48
N VAL A 149 -16.56 -11.44 0.97
CA VAL A 149 -15.61 -12.37 1.61
C VAL A 149 -15.27 -11.92 3.04
N VAL A 150 -14.99 -10.62 3.25
CA VAL A 150 -14.69 -10.08 4.59
C VAL A 150 -15.85 -10.29 5.56
N SER A 151 -17.08 -10.06 5.11
CA SER A 151 -18.30 -10.28 5.89
C SER A 151 -18.52 -11.74 6.25
N GLN A 152 -18.23 -12.67 5.33
CA GLN A 152 -18.29 -14.10 5.62
C GLN A 152 -17.21 -14.51 6.63
N GLN A 153 -15.97 -14.01 6.46
CA GLN A 153 -14.87 -14.28 7.39
C GLN A 153 -15.17 -13.77 8.81
N PHE A 154 -15.88 -12.65 8.94
CA PHE A 154 -16.28 -12.07 10.23
C PHE A 154 -17.36 -12.88 10.96
N GLN A 155 -18.26 -13.51 10.21
CA GLN A 155 -19.37 -14.30 10.76
C GLN A 155 -18.97 -15.76 11.01
N ALA A 156 -18.07 -16.30 10.20
CA ALA A 156 -17.64 -17.68 10.28
C ALA A 156 -16.71 -17.95 11.47
N ASP A 157 -16.70 -19.20 11.94
CA ASP A 157 -15.76 -19.66 12.96
C ASP A 157 -14.29 -19.53 12.47
N ARG A 158 -13.35 -19.44 13.39
CA ARG A 158 -11.92 -19.35 13.06
C ARG A 158 -11.41 -20.56 12.26
N PHE A 159 -11.99 -21.74 12.43
CA PHE A 159 -11.61 -22.96 11.71
C PHE A 159 -12.39 -23.17 10.40
N ASP A 160 -13.28 -22.25 10.04
CA ASP A 160 -13.98 -22.28 8.76
C ASP A 160 -12.98 -22.18 7.58
N VAL A 161 -13.33 -22.78 6.44
CA VAL A 161 -12.51 -22.76 5.21
C VAL A 161 -12.18 -21.33 4.77
N LEU A 162 -13.08 -20.37 4.99
CA LEU A 162 -12.86 -18.98 4.65
C LEU A 162 -11.80 -18.31 5.54
N ASN A 163 -11.57 -18.82 6.74
CA ASN A 163 -10.66 -18.27 7.73
C ASN A 163 -9.30 -18.99 7.80
N VAL A 164 -9.05 -19.93 6.89
CA VAL A 164 -7.76 -20.63 6.80
C VAL A 164 -6.60 -19.66 6.54
N ALA A 165 -5.45 -19.87 7.18
CA ALA A 165 -4.27 -19.06 6.92
C ALA A 165 -3.55 -19.46 5.62
N ALA A 166 -2.65 -18.58 5.15
CA ALA A 166 -1.84 -18.86 3.97
C ALA A 166 -0.98 -20.12 4.18
N GLY A 167 -0.99 -21.03 3.19
CA GLY A 167 -0.46 -22.39 3.34
C GLY A 167 -1.53 -23.45 3.57
N GLY A 168 -2.80 -23.05 3.73
CA GLY A 168 -3.95 -23.96 3.85
C GLY A 168 -4.05 -24.67 5.21
N THR A 169 -3.32 -24.19 6.21
CA THR A 169 -3.26 -24.77 7.55
C THR A 169 -3.44 -23.70 8.63
N GLY A 170 -4.12 -24.05 9.72
CA GLY A 170 -4.41 -23.11 10.79
C GLY A 170 -5.40 -22.02 10.37
N HIS A 171 -5.51 -20.97 11.17
CA HIS A 171 -6.46 -19.88 10.94
C HIS A 171 -5.78 -18.52 10.88
N GLN A 172 -6.49 -17.55 10.32
CA GLN A 172 -6.09 -16.15 10.31
C GLN A 172 -5.83 -15.61 11.73
N LEU A 173 -5.12 -14.47 11.80
CA LEU A 173 -4.80 -13.83 13.07
C LEU A 173 -6.07 -13.54 13.87
N MET A 174 -6.09 -14.00 15.12
CA MET A 174 -7.21 -13.80 16.03
C MET A 174 -7.32 -12.34 16.49
N THR A 175 -8.49 -12.01 16.98
CA THR A 175 -8.81 -10.74 17.61
C THR A 175 -9.73 -10.98 18.81
N SER A 176 -10.07 -9.89 19.51
CA SER A 176 -11.12 -9.79 20.53
C SER A 176 -12.33 -10.67 20.22
N GLY A 177 -12.94 -11.24 21.26
CA GLY A 177 -14.18 -12.02 21.16
C GLY A 177 -14.07 -13.28 20.30
N ASP A 178 -12.90 -13.95 20.28
CA ASP A 178 -12.64 -15.18 19.50
C ASP A 178 -12.93 -15.07 17.98
N LYS A 179 -13.05 -13.85 17.44
CA LYS A 179 -13.16 -13.62 16.00
C LYS A 179 -11.80 -13.58 15.35
N VAL A 180 -11.76 -13.75 14.02
CA VAL A 180 -10.56 -13.53 13.22
C VAL A 180 -10.50 -12.10 12.69
N ARG A 181 -9.29 -11.62 12.39
CA ARG A 181 -9.10 -10.45 11.54
C ARG A 181 -9.30 -10.86 10.10
N ALA A 182 -10.41 -10.41 9.51
CA ALA A 182 -10.72 -10.71 8.13
C ALA A 182 -9.63 -10.13 7.19
N SER A 183 -9.23 -10.92 6.22
CA SER A 183 -8.19 -10.60 5.24
C SER A 183 -8.73 -10.59 3.81
N GLY A 184 -10.02 -10.90 3.60
CA GLY A 184 -10.63 -11.03 2.29
C GLY A 184 -9.84 -11.98 1.40
N THR A 185 -9.43 -11.53 0.23
CA THR A 185 -8.59 -12.32 -0.68
C THR A 185 -7.08 -12.19 -0.39
N PHE A 186 -6.68 -11.43 0.62
CA PHE A 186 -5.27 -11.31 1.00
C PHE A 186 -4.86 -12.38 2.02
N SER A 187 -3.55 -12.59 2.14
CA SER A 187 -2.96 -13.49 3.15
C SER A 187 -2.96 -12.89 4.57
N PHE A 188 -3.18 -11.58 4.69
CA PHE A 188 -3.13 -10.86 5.96
C PHE A 188 -4.01 -9.60 5.92
N VAL A 189 -4.46 -9.16 7.10
CA VAL A 189 -5.39 -8.01 7.25
C VAL A 189 -4.86 -6.70 6.67
N SER A 190 -3.53 -6.51 6.57
CA SER A 190 -2.95 -5.31 5.94
C SER A 190 -3.42 -5.09 4.50
N GLY A 191 -3.69 -6.17 3.76
CA GLY A 191 -4.23 -6.06 2.40
C GLY A 191 -5.60 -5.40 2.37
N ILE A 192 -6.49 -5.74 3.31
CA ILE A 192 -7.80 -5.11 3.49
C ILE A 192 -7.66 -3.65 3.88
N VAL A 193 -6.76 -3.36 4.84
CA VAL A 193 -6.48 -1.99 5.27
C VAL A 193 -6.09 -1.11 4.08
N PHE A 194 -5.12 -1.54 3.27
CA PHE A 194 -4.65 -0.75 2.14
C PHE A 194 -5.67 -0.70 1.00
N TYR A 195 -6.34 -1.82 0.70
CA TYR A 195 -7.36 -1.88 -0.34
C TYR A 195 -8.46 -0.84 -0.12
N TYR A 196 -9.05 -0.80 1.08
CA TYR A 196 -10.10 0.17 1.39
C TYR A 196 -9.59 1.59 1.55
N CYS A 197 -8.33 1.78 1.97
CA CYS A 197 -7.69 3.09 1.95
C CYS A 197 -7.61 3.66 0.51
N PHE A 198 -7.23 2.85 -0.48
CA PHE A 198 -7.28 3.24 -1.90
C PHE A 198 -8.72 3.43 -2.41
N SER A 199 -9.65 2.55 -2.03
CA SER A 199 -11.07 2.72 -2.38
C SER A 199 -11.63 4.05 -1.89
N VAL A 200 -11.32 4.45 -0.64
CA VAL A 200 -11.69 5.75 -0.07
C VAL A 200 -11.12 6.90 -0.90
N ALA A 201 -9.86 6.82 -1.36
CA ALA A 201 -9.27 7.84 -2.22
C ALA A 201 -10.05 8.02 -3.54
N PHE A 202 -10.47 6.93 -4.18
CA PHE A 202 -11.28 6.99 -5.39
C PHE A 202 -12.73 7.43 -5.12
N ILE A 203 -13.33 7.02 -4.01
CA ILE A 203 -14.67 7.46 -3.59
C ILE A 203 -14.71 8.97 -3.41
N ILE A 204 -13.78 9.52 -2.61
CA ILE A 204 -13.67 10.96 -2.36
C ILE A 204 -13.52 11.70 -3.68
N PHE A 205 -12.62 11.24 -4.56
CA PHE A 205 -12.43 11.87 -5.86
C PHE A 205 -13.71 11.84 -6.72
N GLY A 206 -14.41 10.70 -6.75
CA GLY A 206 -15.67 10.53 -7.49
C GLY A 206 -16.81 11.43 -6.98
N LEU A 207 -16.85 11.69 -5.68
CA LEU A 207 -17.82 12.61 -5.07
C LEU A 207 -17.48 14.08 -5.36
N LEU A 208 -16.19 14.44 -5.35
CA LEU A 208 -15.72 15.79 -5.66
C LEU A 208 -15.88 16.16 -7.15
N LYS A 209 -15.53 15.24 -8.05
CA LYS A 209 -15.66 15.43 -9.50
C LYS A 209 -16.80 14.57 -10.04
N LYS A 210 -18.02 15.11 -9.97
CA LYS A 210 -19.25 14.47 -10.46
C LYS A 210 -19.08 13.96 -11.90
N GLY A 211 -19.61 12.77 -12.19
CA GLY A 211 -19.55 12.16 -13.51
C GLY A 211 -18.28 11.35 -13.80
N THR A 212 -17.28 11.35 -12.89
CA THR A 212 -16.07 10.54 -13.03
C THR A 212 -16.38 9.03 -13.02
N PHE A 213 -17.25 8.60 -12.09
CA PHE A 213 -17.69 7.22 -11.95
C PHE A 213 -19.22 7.14 -12.04
N PRO A 214 -19.78 6.04 -12.57
CA PRO A 214 -21.22 5.78 -12.49
C PRO A 214 -21.72 5.80 -11.03
N LYS A 215 -22.90 6.38 -10.79
CA LYS A 215 -23.45 6.51 -9.42
C LYS A 215 -23.59 5.17 -8.70
N TRP A 216 -24.05 4.13 -9.39
CA TRP A 216 -24.19 2.79 -8.82
C TRP A 216 -22.85 2.24 -8.32
N LEU A 217 -21.77 2.47 -9.06
CA LEU A 217 -20.42 2.00 -8.71
C LEU A 217 -19.88 2.76 -7.49
N LEU A 218 -20.17 4.06 -7.42
CA LEU A 218 -19.78 4.89 -6.29
C LEU A 218 -20.55 4.50 -5.01
N TYR A 219 -21.86 4.32 -5.11
CA TYR A 219 -22.72 3.95 -3.97
C TYR A 219 -22.42 2.54 -3.46
N THR A 220 -22.25 1.57 -4.35
CA THR A 220 -21.82 0.21 -3.97
C THR A 220 -20.42 0.23 -3.36
N GLY A 221 -19.49 1.01 -3.92
CA GLY A 221 -18.16 1.20 -3.35
C GLY A 221 -18.18 1.80 -1.94
N ILE A 222 -19.00 2.83 -1.71
CA ILE A 222 -19.20 3.44 -0.37
C ILE A 222 -19.74 2.41 0.61
N SER A 223 -20.85 1.75 0.26
CA SER A 223 -21.49 0.77 1.14
C SER A 223 -20.55 -0.40 1.48
N ALA A 224 -19.87 -0.94 0.46
CA ALA A 224 -18.91 -2.03 0.62
C ALA A 224 -17.74 -1.61 1.52
N THR A 225 -17.21 -0.40 1.34
CA THR A 225 -16.09 0.11 2.14
C THR A 225 -16.49 0.33 3.60
N LEU A 226 -17.65 0.94 3.85
CA LEU A 226 -18.15 1.15 5.21
C LEU A 226 -18.42 -0.17 5.93
N LEU A 227 -19.07 -1.13 5.26
CA LEU A 227 -19.31 -2.45 5.85
C LEU A 227 -18.00 -3.19 6.14
N ALA A 228 -17.01 -3.11 5.26
CA ALA A 228 -15.70 -3.71 5.50
C ALA A 228 -14.95 -3.05 6.68
N MET A 229 -15.09 -1.74 6.89
CA MET A 229 -14.45 -1.05 8.03
C MET A 229 -14.89 -1.62 9.38
N VAL A 230 -16.16 -2.02 9.51
CA VAL A 230 -16.73 -2.53 10.76
C VAL A 230 -16.60 -4.05 10.89
N THR A 231 -16.58 -4.78 9.76
CA THR A 231 -16.45 -6.26 9.76
C THR A 231 -15.01 -6.77 9.62
N ALA A 232 -14.03 -5.94 9.23
CA ALA A 232 -12.64 -6.40 9.07
C ALA A 232 -11.98 -6.85 10.37
N GLY A 233 -12.55 -6.43 11.52
CA GLY A 233 -11.96 -6.66 12.82
C GLY A 233 -10.55 -6.08 12.91
N SER A 234 -10.34 -4.84 12.46
CA SER A 234 -9.06 -4.14 12.58
C SER A 234 -9.25 -2.62 12.58
N ARG A 235 -8.90 -1.97 13.70
CA ARG A 235 -8.91 -0.50 13.86
C ARG A 235 -8.05 0.21 12.80
N ALA A 236 -7.04 -0.47 12.25
CA ALA A 236 -6.16 0.08 11.22
C ALA A 236 -6.90 0.43 9.92
N VAL A 237 -8.00 -0.26 9.57
CA VAL A 237 -8.75 0.06 8.33
C VAL A 237 -9.30 1.49 8.39
N ILE A 238 -9.83 1.88 9.55
CA ILE A 238 -10.33 3.23 9.81
C ILE A 238 -9.17 4.21 9.94
N ALA A 239 -8.16 3.87 10.73
CA ALA A 239 -7.01 4.75 10.98
C ALA A 239 -6.27 5.14 9.70
N GLU A 240 -6.03 4.20 8.78
CA GLU A 240 -5.40 4.49 7.49
C GLU A 240 -6.34 5.26 6.56
N SER A 241 -7.65 4.97 6.57
CA SER A 241 -8.62 5.73 5.76
C SER A 241 -8.77 7.18 6.22
N ILE A 242 -8.63 7.45 7.53
CA ILE A 242 -8.63 8.80 8.10
C ILE A 242 -7.50 9.66 7.51
N GLN A 243 -6.35 9.08 7.18
CA GLN A 243 -5.24 9.83 6.56
C GLN A 243 -5.60 10.36 5.17
N VAL A 244 -6.38 9.59 4.39
CA VAL A 244 -6.92 10.05 3.11
C VAL A 244 -7.97 11.15 3.34
N ILE A 245 -8.81 11.01 4.37
CA ILE A 245 -9.78 12.05 4.76
C ILE A 245 -9.05 13.33 5.22
N ALA A 246 -7.92 13.22 5.92
CA ALA A 246 -7.11 14.37 6.31
C ALA A 246 -6.58 15.14 5.08
N CYS A 247 -6.31 14.45 3.97
CA CYS A 247 -5.98 15.10 2.70
C CYS A 247 -7.14 15.93 2.13
N ILE A 248 -8.40 15.65 2.48
CA ILE A 248 -9.54 16.50 2.17
C ILE A 248 -9.46 17.81 2.95
N GLY A 249 -9.16 17.75 4.25
CA GLY A 249 -8.98 18.97 5.07
C GLY A 249 -7.86 19.85 4.53
N PHE A 250 -6.75 19.23 4.12
CA PHE A 250 -5.67 19.93 3.42
C PHE A 250 -6.14 20.57 2.10
N LEU A 251 -6.94 19.86 1.30
CA LEU A 251 -7.51 20.41 0.07
C LEU A 251 -8.46 21.57 0.34
N ALA A 252 -9.30 21.50 1.40
CA ALA A 252 -10.20 22.57 1.80
C ALA A 252 -9.42 23.86 2.11
N TYR A 253 -8.29 23.74 2.81
CA TYR A 253 -7.40 24.87 3.10
C TYR A 253 -6.78 25.48 1.83
N TYR A 254 -6.29 24.65 0.90
CA TYR A 254 -5.64 25.12 -0.33
C TYR A 254 -6.61 25.58 -1.43
N LYS A 255 -7.84 25.06 -1.44
CA LYS A 255 -8.89 25.38 -2.41
C LYS A 255 -10.25 25.56 -1.71
N PRO A 256 -10.45 26.68 -1.01
CA PRO A 256 -11.71 26.95 -0.28
C PRO A 256 -12.95 26.92 -1.17
N THR A 257 -12.81 27.18 -2.47
CA THR A 257 -13.89 27.09 -3.46
C THR A 257 -14.50 25.68 -3.57
N GLU A 258 -13.76 24.65 -3.18
CA GLU A 258 -14.23 23.26 -3.21
C GLU A 258 -14.93 22.84 -1.91
N PHE A 259 -15.02 23.72 -0.90
CA PHE A 259 -15.56 23.41 0.42
C PHE A 259 -16.98 22.82 0.39
N GLY A 260 -17.87 23.35 -0.47
CA GLY A 260 -19.23 22.81 -0.61
C GLY A 260 -19.25 21.36 -1.08
N LYS A 261 -18.32 20.97 -1.97
CA LYS A 261 -18.20 19.58 -2.46
C LYS A 261 -17.59 18.66 -1.39
N ILE A 262 -16.70 19.21 -0.57
CA ILE A 262 -16.12 18.52 0.59
C ILE A 262 -17.21 18.25 1.64
N ALA A 263 -18.01 19.25 1.99
CA ALA A 263 -19.15 19.09 2.89
C ALA A 263 -20.14 18.05 2.35
N THR A 264 -20.43 18.09 1.04
CA THR A 264 -21.27 17.07 0.38
C THR A 264 -20.67 15.66 0.51
N THR A 265 -19.36 15.52 0.36
CA THR A 265 -18.66 14.23 0.50
C THR A 265 -18.83 13.66 1.91
N VAL A 266 -18.58 14.47 2.94
CA VAL A 266 -18.77 14.09 4.34
C VAL A 266 -20.24 13.72 4.61
N PHE A 267 -21.17 14.54 4.14
CA PHE A 267 -22.60 14.29 4.28
C PHE A 267 -23.03 12.96 3.64
N VAL A 268 -22.54 12.64 2.43
CA VAL A 268 -22.82 11.36 1.77
C VAL A 268 -22.30 10.18 2.59
N PHE A 269 -21.09 10.25 3.16
CA PHE A 269 -20.59 9.20 4.04
C PHE A 269 -21.47 9.02 5.27
N ILE A 270 -21.91 10.11 5.92
CA ILE A 270 -22.80 10.05 7.09
C ILE A 270 -24.13 9.40 6.71
N VAL A 271 -24.76 9.82 5.62
CA VAL A 271 -26.04 9.26 5.15
C VAL A 271 -25.91 7.76 4.88
N PHE A 272 -24.86 7.33 4.18
CA PHE A 272 -24.65 5.90 3.92
C PHE A 272 -24.39 5.10 5.19
N SER A 273 -23.62 5.63 6.13
CA SER A 273 -23.42 4.99 7.44
C SER A 273 -24.73 4.83 8.20
N LEU A 274 -25.60 5.85 8.20
CA LEU A 274 -26.92 5.78 8.83
C LEU A 274 -27.87 4.79 8.14
N VAL A 275 -27.85 4.74 6.80
CA VAL A 275 -28.63 3.75 6.04
C VAL A 275 -28.14 2.35 6.34
N LEU A 276 -26.84 2.09 6.35
CA LEU A 276 -26.29 0.78 6.71
C LEU A 276 -26.61 0.41 8.16
N TYR A 277 -26.46 1.35 9.09
CA TYR A 277 -26.81 1.15 10.49
C TYR A 277 -28.29 0.82 10.67
N SER A 278 -29.20 1.43 9.90
CA SER A 278 -30.63 1.15 10.03
C SER A 278 -31.08 -0.13 9.32
N GLN A 279 -30.48 -0.44 8.16
CA GLN A 279 -30.98 -1.49 7.25
C GLN A 279 -30.16 -2.79 7.27
N VAL A 280 -28.95 -2.80 7.83
CA VAL A 280 -28.04 -3.95 7.77
C VAL A 280 -27.62 -4.37 9.17
N ASP A 281 -28.17 -5.47 9.67
CA ASP A 281 -27.88 -5.95 11.04
C ASP A 281 -26.40 -6.31 11.23
N LEU A 282 -25.76 -6.88 10.21
CA LEU A 282 -24.31 -7.13 10.22
C LEU A 282 -23.48 -5.86 10.42
N PHE A 283 -23.96 -4.71 9.94
CA PHE A 283 -23.26 -3.45 10.14
C PHE A 283 -23.35 -2.98 11.59
N LYS A 284 -24.49 -3.18 12.26
CA LYS A 284 -24.67 -2.92 13.69
C LYS A 284 -23.74 -3.82 14.51
N GLU A 285 -23.77 -5.12 14.26
CA GLU A 285 -22.91 -6.09 14.95
C GLU A 285 -21.42 -5.74 14.76
N GLY A 286 -21.02 -5.39 13.54
CA GLY A 286 -19.66 -4.95 13.24
C GLY A 286 -19.27 -3.68 14.00
N LEU A 287 -20.19 -2.71 14.14
CA LEU A 287 -19.95 -1.48 14.91
C LEU A 287 -19.81 -1.76 16.40
N ASP A 288 -20.66 -2.60 16.97
CA ASP A 288 -20.58 -3.00 18.38
C ASP A 288 -19.24 -3.71 18.65
N PHE A 289 -18.87 -4.64 17.77
CA PHE A 289 -17.59 -5.35 17.83
C PHE A 289 -16.40 -4.39 17.73
N LEU A 290 -16.43 -3.48 16.76
CA LEU A 290 -15.37 -2.49 16.58
C LEU A 290 -15.25 -1.56 17.79
N SER A 291 -16.37 -1.16 18.39
CA SER A 291 -16.38 -0.31 19.59
C SER A 291 -15.73 -1.03 20.77
N LEU A 292 -16.09 -2.29 21.01
CA LEU A 292 -15.43 -3.16 22.00
C LEU A 292 -13.92 -3.26 21.75
N ARG A 293 -13.49 -3.37 20.49
CA ARG A 293 -12.06 -3.37 20.13
C ARG A 293 -11.34 -2.06 20.41
N PHE A 294 -12.03 -0.92 20.29
CA PHE A 294 -11.48 0.37 20.67
C PHE A 294 -11.37 0.50 22.19
N GLU A 295 -12.38 0.04 22.94
CA GLU A 295 -12.39 0.06 24.40
C GLU A 295 -11.30 -0.84 25.00
N GLU A 296 -11.24 -2.11 24.59
CA GLU A 296 -10.22 -3.06 25.07
C GLU A 296 -8.81 -2.53 24.86
N ALA A 297 -8.57 -1.93 23.69
CA ALA A 297 -7.28 -1.38 23.40
C ALA A 297 -7.03 -0.05 24.12
N ALA A 298 -8.06 0.76 24.36
CA ALA A 298 -7.90 1.99 25.13
C ALA A 298 -7.48 1.71 26.58
N ASN A 299 -7.93 0.58 27.13
CA ASN A 299 -7.53 0.11 28.46
C ASN A 299 -6.06 -0.32 28.56
N VAL A 300 -5.38 -0.57 27.43
CA VAL A 300 -3.96 -1.02 27.38
C VAL A 300 -3.05 0.06 26.79
N GLU A 301 -3.46 0.66 25.69
CA GLU A 301 -2.70 1.61 24.88
C GLU A 301 -3.02 3.09 25.23
N GLY A 302 -4.01 3.35 26.09
CA GLY A 302 -4.48 4.69 26.42
C GLY A 302 -5.43 5.28 25.39
N ASN A 303 -5.50 6.60 25.30
CA ASN A 303 -6.45 7.28 24.40
C ASN A 303 -6.25 6.83 22.92
N PRO A 304 -7.30 6.47 22.17
CA PRO A 304 -7.16 6.01 20.78
C PRO A 304 -6.39 6.96 19.84
N ILE A 305 -6.53 8.28 20.02
CA ILE A 305 -5.80 9.29 19.24
C ILE A 305 -4.33 9.29 19.64
N GLU A 306 -4.04 9.24 20.94
CA GLU A 306 -2.67 9.15 21.46
C GLU A 306 -2.00 7.87 21.00
N ALA A 307 -2.64 6.72 21.16
CA ALA A 307 -2.15 5.42 20.69
C ALA A 307 -1.84 5.41 19.19
N TYR A 308 -2.64 6.10 18.37
CA TYR A 308 -2.36 6.28 16.95
C TYR A 308 -1.04 7.05 16.73
N PHE A 309 -0.84 8.21 17.38
CA PHE A 309 0.40 8.97 17.23
C PHE A 309 1.62 8.28 17.85
N THR A 310 1.44 7.62 19.00
CA THR A 310 2.49 6.84 19.68
C THR A 310 3.01 5.73 18.78
N ARG A 311 2.16 5.03 18.02
CA ARG A 311 2.62 4.04 17.04
C ARG A 311 3.54 4.63 15.98
N TYR A 312 3.20 5.80 15.42
CA TYR A 312 4.06 6.47 14.45
C TYR A 312 5.37 6.95 15.08
N TYR A 313 5.31 7.46 16.31
CA TYR A 313 6.49 7.81 17.08
C TYR A 313 7.39 6.60 17.31
N GLU A 314 6.85 5.46 17.74
CA GLU A 314 7.58 4.21 17.93
C GLU A 314 8.20 3.70 16.62
N MET A 315 7.48 3.79 15.50
CA MET A 315 8.04 3.43 14.18
C MET A 315 9.26 4.26 13.82
N ILE A 316 9.33 5.52 14.30
CA ILE A 316 10.45 6.42 14.08
C ILE A 316 11.57 6.15 15.09
N VAL A 317 11.26 5.97 16.38
CA VAL A 317 12.27 5.90 17.46
C VAL A 317 12.83 4.50 17.68
N ALA A 318 12.00 3.46 17.66
CA ALA A 318 12.41 2.09 17.92
C ALA A 318 13.61 1.61 17.07
N PRO A 319 13.72 1.92 15.76
CA PRO A 319 14.87 1.54 14.94
C PRO A 319 16.21 2.01 15.51
N TYR A 320 16.24 3.22 16.08
CA TYR A 320 17.45 3.80 16.67
C TYR A 320 17.75 3.24 18.06
N TYR A 321 16.72 2.83 18.80
CA TYR A 321 16.92 2.05 20.01
C TYR A 321 17.54 0.67 19.69
N TYR A 322 17.00 -0.04 18.69
CA TYR A 322 17.57 -1.32 18.25
C TYR A 322 19.01 -1.16 17.75
N SER A 323 19.38 0.00 17.20
CA SER A 323 20.73 0.27 16.71
C SER A 323 21.83 0.12 17.77
N PHE A 324 21.52 0.24 19.06
CA PHE A 324 22.48 0.03 20.15
C PHE A 324 22.90 -1.44 20.32
N TRP A 325 22.08 -2.37 19.83
CA TRP A 325 22.27 -3.82 20.00
C TRP A 325 22.61 -4.52 18.68
N ILE A 326 22.76 -3.76 17.59
CA ILE A 326 23.02 -4.27 16.25
C ILE A 326 24.40 -3.78 15.81
N GLY A 327 25.21 -4.69 15.25
CA GLY A 327 26.52 -4.32 14.71
C GLY A 327 26.42 -3.27 13.60
N ALA A 328 27.50 -2.54 13.35
CA ALA A 328 27.53 -1.43 12.39
C ALA A 328 27.01 -1.79 10.97
N PHE A 329 27.11 -3.06 10.59
CA PHE A 329 26.71 -3.60 9.29
C PHE A 329 25.45 -4.47 9.32
N GLY A 330 24.72 -4.51 10.45
CA GLY A 330 23.48 -5.28 10.58
C GLY A 330 23.72 -6.77 10.73
N ASN A 331 22.66 -7.56 10.52
CA ASN A 331 22.69 -9.03 10.57
C ASN A 331 22.65 -9.67 9.18
N GLY A 332 22.54 -8.88 8.11
CA GLY A 332 22.44 -9.32 6.73
C GLY A 332 21.06 -9.05 6.13
N LEU A 333 21.06 -8.66 4.86
CA LEU A 333 19.88 -8.27 4.10
C LEU A 333 18.85 -9.42 4.04
N GLY A 334 17.58 -9.10 4.29
CA GLY A 334 16.47 -10.07 4.27
C GLY A 334 16.30 -10.91 5.54
N THR A 335 17.24 -10.89 6.49
CA THR A 335 17.18 -11.69 7.72
C THR A 335 16.03 -11.28 8.65
N ALA A 336 15.58 -10.03 8.61
CA ALA A 336 14.44 -9.56 9.39
C ALA A 336 13.10 -9.67 8.64
N THR A 337 13.04 -10.47 7.56
CA THR A 337 11.79 -10.87 6.91
C THR A 337 11.46 -12.32 7.27
N ARG A 338 10.18 -12.64 7.46
CA ARG A 338 9.76 -14.01 7.76
C ARG A 338 10.22 -15.02 6.69
N ALA A 339 10.07 -14.66 5.41
CA ALA A 339 10.50 -15.52 4.30
C ALA A 339 12.03 -15.61 4.18
N GLY A 340 12.74 -14.49 4.31
CA GLY A 340 14.21 -14.48 4.25
C GLY A 340 14.84 -15.24 5.41
N ALA A 341 14.30 -15.13 6.62
CA ALA A 341 14.75 -15.91 7.78
C ALA A 341 14.52 -17.41 7.57
N ALA A 342 13.34 -17.80 7.07
CA ALA A 342 13.03 -19.20 6.78
C ALA A 342 13.97 -19.81 5.72
N LEU A 343 14.38 -19.03 4.71
CA LEU A 343 15.37 -19.46 3.71
C LEU A 343 16.75 -19.76 4.31
N ALA A 344 17.08 -19.20 5.47
CA ALA A 344 18.30 -19.51 6.22
C ALA A 344 18.08 -20.62 7.28
N GLY A 345 16.91 -21.29 7.29
CA GLY A 345 16.56 -22.28 8.30
C GLY A 345 16.19 -21.70 9.67
N GLY A 346 15.97 -20.39 9.76
CA GLY A 346 15.67 -19.68 11.00
C GLY A 346 14.26 -19.12 11.07
N PHE A 347 13.96 -18.46 12.19
CA PHE A 347 12.72 -17.71 12.41
C PHE A 347 13.05 -16.30 12.90
N ALA A 348 12.72 -15.30 12.11
CA ALA A 348 12.89 -13.89 12.47
C ALA A 348 11.91 -13.02 11.69
N GLY A 349 11.67 -11.81 12.20
CA GLY A 349 10.80 -10.84 11.57
C GLY A 349 10.78 -9.53 12.36
N ALA A 350 10.93 -8.42 11.66
CA ALA A 350 10.66 -7.11 12.24
C ALA A 350 9.23 -6.68 11.92
N GLU A 351 8.43 -6.45 12.97
CA GLU A 351 7.05 -5.97 12.82
C GLU A 351 7.00 -4.47 12.48
N ILE A 352 8.01 -3.72 12.93
CA ILE A 352 8.17 -2.29 12.65
C ILE A 352 8.99 -2.09 11.36
N GLY A 353 8.43 -1.34 10.41
CA GLY A 353 8.99 -1.25 9.05
C GLY A 353 10.37 -0.61 8.95
N TRP A 354 10.68 0.40 9.76
CA TRP A 354 12.01 1.02 9.79
C TRP A 354 13.03 0.17 10.56
N SER A 355 12.60 -0.50 11.64
CA SER A 355 13.47 -1.36 12.46
C SER A 355 14.06 -2.48 11.62
N ARG A 356 13.28 -3.03 10.67
CA ARG A 356 13.74 -4.01 9.69
C ARG A 356 15.03 -3.56 8.98
N GLN A 357 15.09 -2.30 8.54
CA GLN A 357 16.21 -1.78 7.75
C GLN A 357 17.48 -1.67 8.58
N ILE A 358 17.34 -1.26 9.85
CA ILE A 358 18.45 -1.21 10.81
C ILE A 358 18.93 -2.61 11.17
N ILE A 359 18.01 -3.55 11.47
CA ILE A 359 18.36 -4.94 11.80
C ILE A 359 19.09 -5.63 10.63
N GLU A 360 18.62 -5.44 9.40
CA GLU A 360 19.20 -6.10 8.23
C GLU A 360 20.52 -5.47 7.79
N SER A 361 20.58 -4.14 7.67
CA SER A 361 21.69 -3.43 7.01
C SER A 361 22.55 -2.60 7.95
N GLY A 362 22.26 -2.62 9.25
CA GLY A 362 22.95 -1.84 10.26
C GLY A 362 22.51 -0.38 10.30
N PRO A 363 23.02 0.39 11.28
CA PRO A 363 22.61 1.77 11.50
C PRO A 363 22.87 2.66 10.29
N ILE A 364 24.01 2.52 9.61
CA ILE A 364 24.41 3.42 8.53
C ILE A 364 23.58 3.15 7.26
N ALA A 365 23.70 1.96 6.66
CA ALA A 365 23.01 1.65 5.41
C ALA A 365 21.48 1.59 5.60
N GLY A 366 21.01 1.13 6.76
CA GLY A 366 19.60 1.16 7.12
C GLY A 366 19.05 2.59 7.18
N CYS A 367 19.76 3.54 7.82
CA CYS A 367 19.37 4.95 7.83
C CYS A 367 19.37 5.57 6.43
N LEU A 368 20.35 5.28 5.58
CA LEU A 368 20.39 5.78 4.21
C LEU A 368 19.17 5.33 3.40
N PHE A 369 18.71 4.09 3.61
CA PHE A 369 17.50 3.58 2.97
C PHE A 369 16.21 4.21 3.54
N ILE A 370 16.14 4.45 4.85
CA ILE A 370 15.04 5.18 5.47
C ILE A 370 14.98 6.62 4.94
N LEU A 371 16.11 7.32 4.87
CA LEU A 371 16.22 8.66 4.28
C LEU A 371 15.80 8.67 2.82
N TRP A 372 16.11 7.61 2.06
CA TRP A 372 15.63 7.44 0.70
C TRP A 372 14.09 7.37 0.64
N ARG A 373 13.44 6.62 1.54
CA ARG A 373 11.96 6.55 1.62
C ARG A 373 11.35 7.91 1.96
N ILE A 374 11.92 8.64 2.93
CA ILE A 374 11.49 9.99 3.28
C ILE A 374 11.62 10.91 2.07
N TRP A 375 12.74 10.82 1.35
CA TRP A 375 13.02 11.68 0.20
C TRP A 375 12.01 11.49 -0.94
N ILE A 376 11.74 10.24 -1.35
CA ILE A 376 10.77 9.96 -2.42
C ILE A 376 9.36 10.39 -2.01
N VAL A 377 8.92 10.10 -0.78
CA VAL A 377 7.58 10.48 -0.29
C VAL A 377 7.41 11.99 -0.24
N LYS A 378 8.42 12.73 0.23
CA LYS A 378 8.42 14.20 0.26
C LYS A 378 8.32 14.78 -1.16
N ASP A 379 9.15 14.32 -2.09
CA ASP A 379 9.15 14.85 -3.46
C ASP A 379 7.87 14.45 -4.22
N MET A 380 7.28 13.28 -3.93
CA MET A 380 5.94 12.90 -4.40
C MET A 380 4.87 13.84 -3.87
N LEU A 381 4.91 14.23 -2.59
CA LEU A 381 3.98 15.21 -2.03
C LEU A 381 4.07 16.53 -2.80
N LEU A 382 5.28 17.08 -2.98
CA LEU A 382 5.49 18.32 -3.74
C LEU A 382 4.95 18.23 -5.18
N THR A 383 5.08 17.07 -5.81
CA THR A 383 4.51 16.80 -7.14
C THR A 383 2.98 16.82 -7.10
N CYS A 384 2.37 16.19 -6.08
CA CYS A 384 0.91 16.20 -5.87
C CYS A 384 0.39 17.61 -5.58
N LEU A 385 1.10 18.41 -4.78
CA LEU A 385 0.73 19.82 -4.52
C LEU A 385 0.73 20.64 -5.82
N THR A 386 1.69 20.38 -6.70
CA THR A 386 1.73 21.02 -8.03
C THR A 386 0.58 20.54 -8.91
N ALA A 387 0.18 19.28 -8.83
CA ALA A 387 -0.94 18.71 -9.57
C ALA A 387 -2.31 19.23 -9.07
N VAL A 388 -2.47 19.45 -7.75
CA VAL A 388 -3.67 20.07 -7.15
C VAL A 388 -3.87 21.49 -7.68
N LYS A 389 -2.79 22.25 -7.92
CA LYS A 389 -2.88 23.58 -8.57
C LYS A 389 -3.44 23.51 -10.00
N ARG A 390 -3.33 22.35 -10.66
CA ARG A 390 -3.88 22.05 -12.00
C ARG A 390 -5.22 21.29 -11.94
N GLU A 391 -5.87 21.28 -10.78
CA GLU A 391 -7.12 20.57 -10.49
C GLU A 391 -7.08 19.03 -10.59
N SER A 392 -5.89 18.43 -10.64
CA SER A 392 -5.75 16.98 -10.48
C SER A 392 -5.74 16.65 -8.97
N TYR A 393 -6.93 16.51 -8.38
CA TYR A 393 -7.07 16.24 -6.94
C TYR A 393 -6.83 14.77 -6.57
N LEU A 394 -7.03 13.84 -7.51
CA LEU A 394 -6.87 12.40 -7.22
C LEU A 394 -5.46 12.06 -6.70
N SER A 395 -4.43 12.77 -7.18
CA SER A 395 -3.05 12.49 -6.77
C SER A 395 -2.80 12.70 -5.27
N ILE A 396 -3.44 13.70 -4.62
CA ILE A 396 -3.23 13.93 -3.19
C ILE A 396 -3.93 12.86 -2.34
N PHE A 397 -5.10 12.38 -2.78
CA PHE A 397 -5.79 11.29 -2.08
C PHE A 397 -5.03 9.95 -2.23
N LEU A 398 -4.51 9.67 -3.43
CA LEU A 398 -3.65 8.51 -3.66
C LEU A 398 -2.30 8.63 -2.93
N TRP A 399 -1.79 9.85 -2.74
CA TRP A 399 -0.63 10.10 -1.88
C TRP A 399 -0.95 9.74 -0.43
N GLY A 400 -2.08 10.21 0.10
CA GLY A 400 -2.56 9.84 1.44
C GLY A 400 -2.75 8.34 1.64
N ALA A 401 -3.10 7.60 0.59
CA ALA A 401 -3.24 6.15 0.66
C ALA A 401 -1.91 5.38 0.50
N GLY A 402 -1.02 5.82 -0.40
CA GLY A 402 0.19 5.07 -0.75
C GLY A 402 1.46 5.48 -0.03
N ALA A 403 1.63 6.77 0.28
CA ALA A 403 2.85 7.28 0.89
C ALA A 403 3.13 6.72 2.30
N PRO A 404 2.13 6.58 3.20
CA PRO A 404 2.33 5.95 4.50
C PRO A 404 2.82 4.50 4.37
N ILE A 405 2.32 3.77 3.38
CA ILE A 405 2.72 2.39 3.10
C ILE A 405 4.20 2.33 2.74
N LEU A 406 4.63 3.13 1.76
CA LEU A 406 6.04 3.18 1.35
C LEU A 406 6.96 3.63 2.50
N LEU A 407 6.49 4.58 3.31
CA LEU A 407 7.31 5.15 4.38
C LEU A 407 7.45 4.18 5.54
N PHE A 408 6.34 3.73 6.14
CA PHE A 408 6.33 3.13 7.47
C PHE A 408 6.15 1.61 7.51
N THR A 409 5.62 1.00 6.44
CA THR A 409 5.26 -0.43 6.52
C THR A 409 6.46 -1.36 6.32
N PRO A 410 6.43 -2.57 6.91
CA PRO A 410 7.42 -3.59 6.63
C PRO A 410 7.23 -4.15 5.22
N LEU A 411 8.10 -3.71 4.29
CA LEU A 411 8.08 -4.12 2.88
C LEU A 411 8.57 -5.56 2.63
N GLY A 412 8.86 -6.31 3.70
CA GLY A 412 9.24 -7.73 3.60
C GLY A 412 8.05 -8.63 3.26
N GLN A 413 6.84 -8.14 3.55
CA GLN A 413 5.60 -8.79 3.22
C GLN A 413 5.17 -8.38 1.79
N PRO A 414 4.91 -9.34 0.88
CA PRO A 414 4.60 -9.03 -0.51
C PRO A 414 3.40 -8.10 -0.70
N THR A 415 2.35 -8.22 0.11
CA THR A 415 1.16 -7.35 0.02
C THR A 415 1.53 -5.88 0.28
N ASN A 416 2.30 -5.60 1.34
CA ASN A 416 2.74 -4.25 1.70
C ASN A 416 3.65 -3.65 0.61
N LEU A 417 4.65 -4.41 0.16
CA LEU A 417 5.53 -4.02 -0.96
C LEU A 417 4.74 -3.72 -2.23
N GLY A 418 3.73 -4.55 -2.47
CA GLY A 418 2.83 -4.46 -3.60
C GLY A 418 2.02 -3.17 -3.62
N PHE A 419 1.33 -2.86 -2.52
CA PHE A 419 0.55 -1.63 -2.38
C PHE A 419 1.44 -0.38 -2.31
N ALA A 420 2.61 -0.44 -1.66
CA ALA A 420 3.57 0.66 -1.69
C ALA A 420 3.98 0.99 -3.13
N THR A 421 4.35 -0.02 -3.91
CA THR A 421 4.80 0.15 -5.30
C THR A 421 3.66 0.61 -6.21
N PHE A 422 2.57 -0.16 -6.25
CA PHE A 422 1.46 0.10 -7.16
C PHE A 422 0.73 1.40 -6.79
N GLY A 423 0.50 1.61 -5.49
CA GLY A 423 -0.14 2.80 -4.96
C GLY A 423 0.65 4.08 -5.22
N CYS A 424 1.96 4.08 -4.95
CA CYS A 424 2.81 5.22 -5.29
C CYS A 424 2.91 5.43 -6.80
N GLY A 425 2.91 4.35 -7.59
CA GLY A 425 2.87 4.43 -9.05
C GLY A 425 1.58 5.09 -9.56
N LEU A 426 0.41 4.70 -9.04
CA LEU A 426 -0.87 5.35 -9.35
C LEU A 426 -0.89 6.82 -8.93
N CYS A 427 -0.40 7.13 -7.72
CA CYS A 427 -0.30 8.50 -7.21
C CYS A 427 0.53 9.39 -8.16
N LEU A 428 1.73 8.93 -8.54
CA LEU A 428 2.60 9.70 -9.42
C LEU A 428 1.99 9.81 -10.82
N SER A 429 1.39 8.74 -11.34
CA SER A 429 0.67 8.76 -12.62
C SER A 429 -0.46 9.80 -12.63
N ALA A 430 -1.28 9.84 -11.58
CA ALA A 430 -2.35 10.83 -11.42
C ALA A 430 -1.81 12.27 -11.34
N ALA A 431 -0.63 12.46 -10.74
CA ALA A 431 -0.02 13.78 -10.59
C ALA A 431 0.58 14.32 -11.90
N VAL A 432 1.14 13.45 -12.74
CA VAL A 432 1.84 13.85 -13.97
C VAL A 432 0.98 13.76 -15.23
N ALA A 433 -0.04 12.89 -15.24
CA ALA A 433 -0.92 12.72 -16.38
C ALA A 433 -1.66 14.02 -16.71
N LYS A 434 -1.79 14.31 -18.01
CA LYS A 434 -2.66 15.40 -18.48
C LYS A 434 -4.12 14.98 -18.27
N THR A 435 -4.89 15.83 -17.61
CA THR A 435 -6.34 15.65 -17.37
C THR A 435 -7.22 16.11 -18.53
N LYS A 436 -6.62 16.47 -19.68
CA LYS A 436 -7.32 16.91 -20.90
C LYS A 436 -7.39 15.79 -21.92
#